data_AF-A0AAJ7N7P0-F1
#
_entry.id   AF-A0AAJ7N7P0-F1
#
_cell.length_a   1.000
_cell.length_b   1.000
_cell.length_c   1.000
_cell.angle_alpha   90.00
_cell.angle_beta   90.00
_cell.angle_gamma   90.00
#
_symmetry.space_group_name_H-M   'P 1'
#
loop_
_entity.id
_entity.type
_entity.pdbx_description
1 polymer ?
#
loop_
_entity_poly.entity_id
_entity_poly.type
_entity_poly.pdbx_seq_one_letter_code
_entity_poly.pdbx_strand_id
1 'polypeptide(L)' 'MTRGNQRELARAKNMKKTVKKSAAEQDSNKGLSLEQRKARDAERMREKQSKKQDHQEKTKQGAR' A
#
# COMPACT_ATOMS: atom_id res chain seq x y z
N MET A 1 26.73 18.41 6.82
CA MET A 1 25.75 17.68 5.95
C MET A 1 25.83 16.16 6.12
N THR A 2 26.98 15.63 6.56
CA THR A 2 27.13 14.61 7.61
C THR A 2 25.83 14.10 8.27
N ARG A 3 25.49 12.81 8.06
CA ARG A 3 24.69 11.83 8.86
C ARG A 3 23.40 12.24 9.61
N GLY A 4 23.30 13.45 10.16
CA GLY A 4 22.14 13.97 10.88
C GLY A 4 20.87 14.01 10.02
N ASN A 5 20.98 14.39 8.73
CA ASN A 5 19.82 14.40 7.83
C ASN A 5 19.23 12.99 7.61
N GLN A 6 20.07 11.96 7.51
CA GLN A 6 19.60 10.59 7.37
C GLN A 6 18.99 10.05 8.67
N ARG A 7 19.54 10.45 9.84
CA ARG A 7 19.05 10.03 11.15
C ARG A 7 17.66 10.60 11.43
N GLU A 8 17.47 11.90 11.18
CA GLU A 8 16.17 12.55 11.35
C GLU A 8 15.14 11.99 10.38
N LEU A 9 15.54 11.72 9.14
CA LEU A 9 14.66 11.08 8.15
C LEU A 9 14.26 9.66 8.57
N ALA A 10 15.17 8.88 9.17
CA ALA A 10 14.86 7.56 9.71
C ALA A 10 13.91 7.63 10.92
N ARG A 11 14.12 8.59 11.83
CA ARG A 11 13.21 8.82 12.97
C ARG A 11 11.82 9.24 12.51
N ALA A 12 11.73 10.19 11.59
CA ALA A 12 10.47 10.61 11.00
C ALA A 12 9.74 9.45 10.30
N LYS A 13 10.47 8.59 9.58
CA LYS A 13 9.89 7.36 8.98
C LYS A 13 9.40 6.37 10.04
N ASN A 14 10.10 6.20 11.15
CA ASN A 14 9.68 5.30 12.22
C ASN A 14 8.48 5.86 12.99
N MET A 15 8.46 7.16 13.31
CA MET A 15 7.30 7.81 13.92
C MET A 15 6.06 7.72 13.01
N LYS A 16 6.22 7.87 11.69
CA LYS A 16 5.10 7.65 10.75
C LYS A 16 4.59 6.21 10.70
N LYS A 17 5.36 5.21 11.16
CA LYS A 17 4.90 3.82 11.26
C LYS A 17 4.11 3.59 12.55
N THR A 18 4.51 4.22 13.66
CA THR A 18 3.86 4.07 14.96
C THR A 18 2.59 4.92 15.09
N VAL A 19 2.49 6.03 14.34
CA VAL A 19 1.31 6.93 14.34
C VAL A 19 0.21 6.47 13.37
N LYS A 20 0.36 5.31 12.71
CA LYS A 20 -0.71 4.80 11.84
C LYS A 20 -1.90 4.37 12.69
N LYS A 21 -3.03 5.06 12.51
CA LYS A 21 -4.34 4.66 13.06
C LYS A 21 -4.61 3.19 12.74
N SER A 22 -5.12 2.46 13.73
CA SER A 22 -5.49 1.05 13.56
C SER A 22 -6.51 0.88 12.43
N ALA A 23 -6.64 -0.33 11.87
CA ALA A 23 -7.57 -0.57 10.77
C ALA A 23 -9.03 -0.23 11.13
N ALA A 24 -9.40 -0.25 12.41
CA ALA A 24 -10.72 0.17 12.88
C ALA A 24 -10.92 1.69 12.90
N GLU A 25 -9.85 2.45 13.11
CA GLU A 25 -9.83 3.92 13.21
C GLU A 25 -9.56 4.62 11.87
N GLN A 26 -9.31 3.85 10.81
CA GLN A 26 -9.20 4.40 9.46
C GLN A 26 -10.58 4.89 9.01
N ASP A 27 -10.67 6.16 8.63
CA ASP A 27 -11.93 6.77 8.18
C ASP A 27 -12.53 6.06 6.95
N SER A 28 -11.67 5.51 6.07
CA SER A 28 -12.09 4.68 4.92
C SER A 28 -12.77 3.35 5.30
N ASN A 29 -12.63 2.93 6.56
CA ASN A 29 -13.17 1.69 7.09
C ASN A 29 -14.43 1.93 7.96
N LYS A 30 -14.80 3.19 8.18
CA LYS A 30 -15.98 3.57 8.97
C LYS A 30 -17.26 3.04 8.31
N GLY A 31 -18.11 2.36 9.08
CA GLY A 31 -19.37 1.80 8.59
C GLY A 31 -19.28 0.49 7.80
N LEU A 32 -18.09 -0.10 7.66
CA LEU A 32 -17.91 -1.37 6.95
C LEU A 32 -17.66 -2.52 7.92
N SER A 33 -18.38 -3.63 7.71
CA SER A 33 -18.13 -4.87 8.45
C SER A 33 -16.75 -5.44 8.10
N LEU A 34 -16.23 -6.32 8.97
CA LEU A 34 -14.95 -6.99 8.72
C LEU A 34 -14.95 -7.79 7.41
N GLU A 35 -16.09 -8.38 7.06
CA GLU A 35 -16.27 -9.15 5.83
C GLU A 35 -16.21 -8.25 4.59
N GLN A 36 -16.91 -7.11 4.61
CA GLN A 36 -16.89 -6.13 3.51
C GLN A 36 -15.49 -5.54 3.30
N ARG A 37 -14.74 -5.31 4.39
CA ARG A 37 -13.33 -4.88 4.31
C ARG A 37 -12.46 -5.93 3.63
N LYS A 38 -12.59 -7.20 4.05
CA LYS A 38 -11.86 -8.33 3.44
C LYS A 38 -12.21 -8.52 1.97
N ALA A 39 -13.49 -8.42 1.60
CA ALA A 39 -13.94 -8.53 0.21
C ALA A 39 -13.32 -7.43 -0.66
N ARG A 40 -13.35 -6.18 -0.21
CA ARG A 40 -12.72 -5.05 -0.91
C ARG A 40 -11.21 -5.23 -1.07
N ASP A 41 -10.52 -5.65 -0.02
CA ASP A 41 -9.07 -5.87 -0.10
C ASP A 41 -8.72 -7.03 -1.05
N ALA A 42 -9.54 -8.09 -1.06
CA ALA A 42 -9.40 -9.20 -2.01
C ALA A 42 -9.64 -8.76 -3.46
N GLU A 43 -10.64 -7.93 -3.74
CA GLU A 43 -10.90 -7.37 -5.08
C GLU A 43 -9.75 -6.51 -5.58
N ARG A 44 -9.26 -5.57 -4.76
CA ARG A 44 -8.08 -4.76 -5.10
C ARG A 44 -6.85 -5.63 -5.37
N MET A 45 -6.67 -6.72 -4.63
CA MET A 45 -5.57 -7.65 -4.86
C MET A 45 -5.70 -8.39 -6.17
N ARG A 46 -6.90 -8.87 -6.52
CA ARG A 46 -7.17 -9.49 -7.84
C ARG A 46 -6.87 -8.52 -8.97
N GLU A 47 -7.40 -7.31 -8.90
CA GLU A 47 -7.14 -6.28 -9.91
C GLU A 47 -5.65 -5.97 -10.05
N LYS A 48 -4.92 -5.87 -8.92
CA LYS A 48 -3.48 -5.59 -8.94
C LYS A 48 -2.69 -6.73 -9.59
N GLN A 49 -3.10 -7.99 -9.39
CA GLN A 49 -2.47 -9.12 -10.06
C GLN A 49 -2.75 -9.10 -11.57
N SER A 50 -4.00 -8.86 -11.98
CA SER A 50 -4.35 -8.72 -13.40
C SER A 50 -3.58 -7.57 -14.06
N LYS A 51 -3.58 -6.37 -13.46
CA LYS A 51 -2.81 -5.22 -13.97
C LYS A 51 -1.32 -5.51 -14.07
N LYS A 52 -0.74 -6.24 -13.11
CA LYS A 52 0.66 -6.67 -13.18
C LYS A 52 0.91 -7.64 -14.32
N GLN A 53 0.02 -8.61 -14.53
CA GLN A 53 0.10 -9.55 -15.64
C GLN A 53 0.00 -8.80 -16.98
N ASP A 54 -0.98 -7.91 -17.14
CA ASP A 54 -1.15 -7.08 -18.34
C ASP A 54 0.08 -6.21 -18.60
N HIS A 55 0.65 -5.59 -17.57
CA HIS A 55 1.89 -4.80 -17.71
C HIS A 55 3.08 -5.69 -18.10
N GLN A 56 3.20 -6.88 -17.54
CA GLN A 56 4.24 -7.85 -17.92
C GLN A 56 4.06 -8.35 -19.36
N GLU A 57 2.83 -8.53 -19.82
CA GLU A 57 2.56 -8.92 -21.20
C GLU A 57 2.85 -7.78 -22.18
N LYS A 58 2.41 -6.56 -21.88
CA LYS A 58 2.69 -5.37 -22.71
C LYS A 58 4.18 -5.06 -22.81
N THR A 59 4.92 -5.20 -21.71
CA THR A 59 6.39 -5.01 -21.71
C THR A 59 7.10 -6.09 -22.52
N LYS A 60 6.63 -7.34 -22.51
CA LYS A 60 7.16 -8.42 -23.35
C LYS A 60 6.83 -8.24 -24.83
N GLN A 61 5.65 -7.71 -25.17
CA GLN A 61 5.27 -7.43 -26.55
C GLN A 61 6.02 -6.23 -27.15
N GLY A 62 6.29 -5.19 -26.37
CA GLY A 62 7.08 -4.03 -26.82
C GLY A 62 8.60 -4.28 -26.89
N ALA A 63 9.07 -5.42 -26.37
CA ALA A 63 10.48 -5.83 -26.43
C ALA A 63 10.76 -6.87 -27.54
N ARG A 64 9.75 -7.24 -28.33
CA ARG A 64 9.86 -8.09 -29.53
C ARG A 64 9.82 -7.21 -30.77
#